data_AF-A0A9E4JDB2-F1
#
_entry.id   AF-A0A9E4JDB2-F1
#
_cell.length_a   1.000
_cell.length_b   1.000
_cell.length_c   1.000
_cell.angle_alpha   90.00
_cell.angle_beta   90.00
_cell.angle_gamma   90.00
#
_symmetry.space_group_name_H-M   'P 1'
#
loop_
_entity.id
_entity.type
_entity.pdbx_description
1 polymer ?
#
loop_
_entity_poly.entity_id
_entity_poly.type
_entity_poly.pdbx_seq_one_letter_code
_entity_poly.pdbx_strand_id
1 'polypeptide(L)'
;MRIRVQSPSSPKFIAPVPARLGGGRWLLLATGLCLFGGVAFAEAAPPSARGAKAAGKARARKPPPPTAATSEEPGDPPAPAADAEPEAPARPVPPTPSAGVPAPETPAPAPEPGAGARSPVLSAEALRARYDQLRDDVFRARARREVVEKVLFSTKVSLSLTWEANRHYVLEKAEVRLDGTRLWDASLRPVTEAPITLAERPVAPGAHVLSVRLEVRSRDQAALGYVSEQSFALSLPEGKATKVGISVDEEGSLPSYNPDIEIEIEN
;
A
#
# COMPACT_ATOMS: atom_id res chain seq x y z
N MET A 1 -4.69 3.21 -18.63
CA MET A 1 -3.68 4.13 -19.21
C MET A 1 -2.33 3.59 -18.78
N ARG A 2 -1.45 3.20 -19.72
CA ARG A 2 -0.18 2.55 -19.36
C ARG A 2 0.86 3.63 -19.07
N ILE A 3 1.12 3.90 -17.79
CA ILE A 3 2.14 4.88 -17.39
C ILE A 3 3.42 4.10 -17.13
N ARG A 4 4.31 4.05 -18.13
CA ARG A 4 5.66 3.52 -17.93
C ARG A 4 6.46 4.57 -17.18
N VAL A 5 6.54 4.44 -15.86
CA VAL A 5 7.37 5.32 -15.04
C VAL A 5 8.81 4.84 -15.17
N GLN A 6 9.57 5.46 -16.07
CA GLN A 6 11.01 5.23 -16.14
C GLN A 6 11.63 5.82 -14.86
N SER A 7 12.14 4.95 -13.99
CA SER A 7 12.72 5.36 -12.71
C SER A 7 13.83 6.40 -12.94
N PRO A 8 13.87 7.51 -12.18
CA PRO A 8 14.96 8.47 -12.30
C PRO A 8 16.28 7.76 -12.00
N SER A 9 17.21 7.80 -12.97
CA SER A 9 18.59 7.33 -12.88
C SER A 9 19.17 7.55 -11.48
N SER A 10 19.31 6.46 -10.73
CA SER A 10 19.63 6.46 -9.30
C SER A 10 21.09 6.82 -8.95
N PRO A 11 21.34 7.20 -7.69
CA PRO A 11 22.56 7.83 -7.18
C PRO A 11 23.76 6.91 -6.97
N LYS A 12 24.92 7.54 -6.74
CA LYS A 12 26.24 6.92 -6.51
C LYS A 12 26.21 5.83 -5.45
N PHE A 13 26.66 4.63 -5.85
CA PHE A 13 27.00 3.48 -5.02
C PHE A 13 27.71 3.90 -3.72
N ILE A 14 27.07 3.69 -2.57
CA ILE A 14 27.75 3.68 -1.28
C ILE A 14 28.21 2.23 -1.06
N ALA A 15 29.51 2.01 -1.20
CA ALA A 15 30.11 0.69 -0.97
C ALA A 15 29.83 0.22 0.47
N PRO A 16 29.57 -1.08 0.68
CA PRO A 16 29.31 -1.63 2.00
C PRO A 16 30.55 -1.47 2.89
N VAL A 17 30.36 -0.85 4.05
CA VAL A 17 31.37 -0.81 5.12
C VAL A 17 31.55 -2.24 5.62
N PRO A 18 32.77 -2.83 5.57
CA PRO A 18 32.98 -4.19 6.04
C PRO A 18 32.72 -4.25 7.56
N ALA A 19 31.75 -5.08 7.95
CA ALA A 19 31.47 -5.39 9.34
C ALA A 19 32.71 -6.04 9.96
N ARG A 20 33.38 -5.29 10.83
CA ARG A 20 34.54 -5.74 11.61
C ARG A 20 34.05 -6.82 12.58
N LEU A 21 34.33 -8.09 12.28
CA LEU A 21 34.12 -9.23 13.17
C LEU A 21 34.92 -9.01 14.48
N GLY A 22 34.25 -8.47 15.49
CA GLY A 22 34.71 -8.50 16.87
C GLY A 22 34.40 -9.87 17.47
N GLY A 23 35.43 -10.66 17.72
CA GLY A 23 35.33 -11.95 18.40
C GLY A 23 34.76 -11.80 19.81
N GLY A 24 33.49 -12.12 19.98
CA GLY A 24 32.82 -12.26 21.27
C GLY A 24 32.69 -13.73 21.64
N ARG A 25 33.49 -14.17 22.62
CA ARG A 25 33.32 -15.44 23.34
C ARG A 25 31.89 -15.55 23.87
N TRP A 26 31.09 -16.48 23.35
CA TRP A 26 29.81 -16.84 23.96
C TRP A 26 30.05 -17.90 25.03
N LEU A 27 29.74 -17.52 26.26
CA LEU A 27 29.71 -18.38 27.43
C LEU A 27 28.49 -19.30 27.33
N LEU A 28 28.73 -20.60 27.52
CA LEU A 28 27.71 -21.61 27.81
C LEU A 28 27.04 -21.31 29.17
N LEU A 29 25.72 -21.15 29.17
CA LEU A 29 24.84 -21.38 30.32
C LEU A 29 23.48 -21.79 29.77
N ALA A 30 23.16 -23.08 29.74
CA ALA A 30 22.65 -23.88 30.85
C ALA A 30 21.17 -23.58 31.17
N THR A 31 20.34 -24.52 30.71
CA THR A 31 19.25 -25.16 31.49
C THR A 31 18.11 -24.26 31.98
N GLY A 32 17.00 -24.27 31.23
CA GLY A 32 15.71 -23.73 31.66
C GLY A 32 14.58 -24.66 31.24
N LEU A 33 14.30 -25.64 32.10
CA LEU A 33 13.18 -26.59 32.03
C LEU A 33 11.85 -25.84 32.13
N CYS A 34 11.15 -25.63 31.01
CA CYS A 34 9.75 -25.17 31.02
C CYS A 34 8.81 -26.35 30.77
N LEU A 35 8.19 -26.82 31.85
CA LEU A 35 6.97 -27.62 31.84
C LEU A 35 5.84 -26.83 31.18
N PHE A 36 5.58 -27.07 29.90
CA PHE A 36 4.34 -26.65 29.27
C PHE A 36 3.26 -27.70 29.55
N GLY A 37 2.41 -27.40 30.53
CA GLY A 37 1.13 -28.09 30.70
C GLY A 37 0.25 -27.82 29.49
N GLY A 38 -0.08 -28.88 28.76
CA GLY A 38 -1.03 -28.84 27.65
C GLY A 38 -2.44 -28.61 28.16
N VAL A 39 -3.04 -27.49 27.79
CA VAL A 39 -4.50 -27.34 27.79
C VAL A 39 -4.95 -27.60 26.36
N ALA A 40 -5.46 -28.81 26.13
CA ALA A 40 -6.08 -29.19 24.87
C ALA A 40 -7.36 -28.39 24.67
N PHE A 41 -7.30 -27.33 23.86
CA PHE A 41 -8.49 -26.68 23.35
C PHE A 41 -9.01 -27.53 22.18
N ALA A 42 -10.08 -28.28 22.44
CA ALA A 42 -10.81 -29.03 21.43
C ALA A 42 -11.52 -28.04 20.49
N GLU A 43 -10.87 -27.73 19.37
CA GLU A 43 -11.49 -26.99 18.27
C GLU A 43 -12.50 -27.92 17.57
N ALA A 44 -13.78 -27.69 17.85
CA ALA A 44 -14.88 -28.36 17.19
C ALA A 44 -14.90 -27.98 15.71
N ALA A 45 -14.42 -28.89 14.86
CA ALA A 45 -14.51 -28.77 13.42
C ALA A 45 -15.98 -28.65 12.97
N PRO A 46 -16.33 -27.72 12.06
CA PRO A 46 -17.66 -27.68 11.47
C PRO A 46 -17.90 -28.93 10.61
N PRO A 47 -19.14 -29.47 10.60
CA PRO A 47 -19.47 -30.64 9.79
C PRO A 47 -19.29 -30.35 8.30
N SER A 48 -18.38 -31.11 7.69
CA SER A 48 -18.23 -31.24 6.24
C SER A 48 -19.56 -31.66 5.62
N ALA A 49 -20.24 -30.70 4.98
CA ALA A 49 -21.40 -30.96 4.15
C ALA A 49 -20.96 -31.72 2.88
N ARG A 50 -20.97 -33.05 2.97
CA ARG A 50 -21.10 -33.94 1.80
C ARG A 50 -22.46 -33.69 1.17
N GLY A 51 -22.46 -33.09 -0.03
CA GLY A 51 -23.69 -32.85 -0.78
C GLY A 51 -23.47 -32.86 -2.29
N ALA A 52 -23.95 -33.94 -2.91
CA ALA A 52 -24.44 -34.04 -4.28
C ALA A 52 -23.47 -33.79 -5.45
N LYS A 53 -22.98 -34.91 -6.00
CA LYS A 53 -22.67 -35.05 -7.43
C LYS A 53 -23.92 -34.70 -8.24
N ALA A 54 -23.88 -33.62 -9.02
CA ALA A 54 -24.77 -33.41 -10.15
C ALA A 54 -23.91 -33.40 -11.42
N ALA A 55 -23.96 -34.51 -12.16
CA ALA A 55 -23.36 -34.64 -13.47
C ALA A 55 -24.12 -33.78 -14.49
N GLY A 56 -23.70 -32.52 -14.61
CA GLY A 56 -24.14 -31.61 -15.67
C GLY A 56 -23.42 -31.93 -16.97
N LYS A 57 -24.15 -32.57 -17.89
CA LYS A 57 -23.72 -32.89 -19.26
C LYS A 57 -23.32 -31.60 -20.00
N ALA A 58 -22.02 -31.41 -20.21
CA ALA A 58 -21.47 -30.31 -20.99
C ALA A 58 -21.97 -30.40 -22.45
N ARG A 59 -22.90 -29.50 -22.82
CA ARG A 59 -23.20 -29.24 -24.23
C ARG A 59 -22.04 -28.44 -24.80
N ALA A 60 -21.22 -29.11 -25.62
CA ALA A 60 -20.26 -28.48 -26.50
C ALA A 60 -20.99 -27.48 -27.41
N ARG A 61 -20.92 -26.18 -27.07
CA ARG A 61 -21.23 -25.12 -28.01
C ARG A 61 -20.02 -24.97 -28.93
N LYS A 62 -20.23 -25.26 -30.21
CA LYS A 62 -19.30 -24.90 -31.28
C LYS A 62 -18.95 -23.41 -31.15
N PRO A 63 -17.66 -23.03 -31.22
CA PRO A 63 -17.29 -21.63 -31.37
C PRO A 63 -17.90 -21.08 -32.67
N PRO A 64 -18.43 -19.84 -32.68
CA PRO A 64 -18.83 -19.18 -33.91
C PRO A 64 -17.61 -19.02 -34.82
N PRO A 65 -17.79 -19.08 -36.15
CA PRO A 65 -16.72 -18.86 -37.11
C PRO A 65 -16.12 -17.45 -36.95
N PRO A 66 -14.82 -17.29 -37.23
CA PRO A 66 -14.18 -15.98 -37.22
C PRO A 66 -14.83 -15.10 -38.29
N THR A 67 -15.46 -14.01 -37.85
CA THR A 67 -15.84 -12.91 -38.74
C THR A 67 -14.56 -12.35 -39.34
N ALA A 68 -14.39 -12.54 -40.65
CA ALA A 68 -13.34 -11.89 -41.41
C ALA A 68 -13.49 -10.37 -41.24
N ALA A 69 -12.53 -9.76 -40.54
CA ALA A 69 -12.39 -8.32 -40.51
C ALA A 69 -11.99 -7.87 -41.91
N THR A 70 -12.86 -7.08 -42.53
CA THR A 70 -12.58 -6.25 -43.69
C THR A 70 -11.31 -5.43 -43.41
N SER A 71 -10.27 -5.63 -44.21
CA SER A 71 -9.17 -4.67 -44.33
C SER A 71 -9.73 -3.37 -44.89
N GLU A 72 -9.93 -2.38 -44.03
CA GLU A 72 -10.02 -0.99 -44.48
C GLU A 72 -8.61 -0.47 -44.76
N GLU A 73 -8.50 0.08 -45.96
CA GLU A 73 -7.34 0.70 -46.59
C GLU A 73 -6.82 1.88 -45.75
N PRO A 74 -5.50 2.04 -45.57
CA PRO A 74 -4.94 3.19 -44.86
C PRO A 74 -5.10 4.45 -45.70
N GLY A 75 -6.05 5.30 -45.31
CA GLY A 75 -6.15 6.66 -45.84
C GLY A 75 -4.97 7.52 -45.39
N ASP A 76 -4.39 8.23 -46.36
CA ASP A 76 -3.31 9.20 -46.20
C ASP A 76 -3.58 10.19 -45.05
N PRO A 77 -2.58 10.47 -44.18
CA PRO A 77 -2.69 11.53 -43.19
C PRO A 77 -2.71 12.91 -43.88
N PRO A 78 -3.67 13.79 -43.54
CA PRO A 78 -3.66 15.17 -44.03
C PRO A 78 -2.47 15.94 -43.46
N ALA A 79 -1.91 16.80 -44.30
CA ALA A 79 -0.78 17.67 -44.01
C ALA A 79 -0.99 18.52 -42.73
N PRO A 80 0.08 18.75 -41.94
CA PRO A 80 -0.02 19.57 -40.74
C PRO A 80 -0.31 21.03 -41.10
N ALA A 81 -1.45 21.53 -40.61
CA ALA A 81 -1.77 22.94 -40.62
C ALA A 81 -0.80 23.68 -39.68
N ALA A 82 -0.28 24.79 -40.20
CA ALA A 82 0.68 25.67 -39.56
C ALA A 82 0.16 26.28 -38.25
N ASP A 83 1.12 26.45 -37.34
CA ASP A 83 1.20 27.40 -36.22
C ASP A 83 -0.05 28.24 -35.94
N ALA A 84 -0.78 27.85 -34.89
CA ALA A 84 -1.48 28.79 -34.03
C ALA A 84 -0.74 28.85 -32.70
N GLU A 85 0.04 29.91 -32.54
CA GLU A 85 0.76 30.31 -31.35
C GLU A 85 -0.22 30.35 -30.14
N PRO A 86 -0.07 29.48 -29.13
CA PRO A 86 -0.91 29.55 -27.95
C PRO A 86 -0.54 30.78 -27.12
N GLU A 87 -1.48 31.73 -27.02
CA GLU A 87 -1.44 32.81 -26.03
C GLU A 87 -1.09 32.23 -24.67
N ALA A 88 0.02 32.73 -24.12
CA ALA A 88 0.51 32.35 -22.81
C ALA A 88 -0.60 32.54 -21.76
N PRO A 89 -1.03 31.50 -21.02
CA PRO A 89 -1.97 31.68 -19.94
C PRO A 89 -1.35 32.63 -18.92
N ALA A 90 -2.06 33.74 -18.67
CA ALA A 90 -1.71 34.70 -17.64
C ALA A 90 -1.41 33.94 -16.35
N ARG A 91 -0.16 34.07 -15.87
CA ARG A 91 0.27 33.46 -14.63
C ARG A 91 -0.68 33.92 -13.53
N PRO A 92 -1.36 33.02 -12.80
CA PRO A 92 -2.11 33.42 -11.62
C PRO A 92 -1.12 34.11 -10.68
N VAL A 93 -1.40 35.38 -10.39
CA VAL A 93 -0.67 36.15 -9.40
C VAL A 93 -0.77 35.36 -8.10
N PRO A 94 0.36 34.95 -7.49
CA PRO A 94 0.30 34.25 -6.21
C PRO A 94 -0.46 35.14 -5.22
N PRO A 95 -1.47 34.62 -4.50
CA PRO A 95 -2.07 35.38 -3.43
C PRO A 95 -0.96 35.73 -2.47
N THR A 96 -0.71 37.04 -2.31
CA THR A 96 0.16 37.58 -1.28
C THR A 96 -0.24 36.89 0.02
N PRO A 97 0.64 36.09 0.65
CA PRO A 97 0.34 35.53 1.95
C PRO A 97 0.17 36.72 2.89
N SER A 98 -1.08 36.98 3.27
CA SER A 98 -1.40 37.88 4.36
C SER A 98 -0.68 37.32 5.56
N ALA A 99 0.44 37.95 5.89
CA ALA A 99 1.28 37.62 7.03
C ALA A 99 0.48 37.98 8.29
N GLY A 100 -0.36 37.04 8.69
CA GLY A 100 -1.10 37.03 9.92
C GLY A 100 -1.08 35.61 10.48
N VAL A 101 0.11 34.98 10.50
CA VAL A 101 0.37 33.95 11.50
C VAL A 101 0.29 34.71 12.82
N PRO A 102 -0.75 34.52 13.65
CA PRO A 102 -0.68 35.02 15.02
C PRO A 102 0.58 34.41 15.58
N ALA A 103 1.49 35.27 16.04
CA ALA A 103 2.65 34.82 16.79
C ALA A 103 2.14 33.78 17.81
N PRO A 104 2.83 32.65 17.99
CA PRO A 104 2.52 31.76 19.09
C PRO A 104 2.60 32.64 20.34
N GLU A 105 1.43 32.97 20.90
CA GLU A 105 1.35 33.59 22.20
C GLU A 105 2.18 32.67 23.09
N THR A 106 3.32 33.19 23.55
CA THR A 106 4.10 32.54 24.58
C THR A 106 3.09 32.20 25.65
N PRO A 107 2.84 30.91 25.96
CA PRO A 107 1.81 30.55 26.89
C PRO A 107 2.11 31.33 28.16
N ALA A 108 1.18 32.24 28.49
CA ALA A 108 1.23 32.95 29.75
C ALA A 108 1.47 31.90 30.83
N PRO A 109 2.39 32.15 31.78
CA PRO A 109 2.77 31.19 32.80
C PRO A 109 1.51 30.53 33.34
N ALA A 110 1.46 29.20 33.18
CA ALA A 110 0.32 28.40 33.61
C ALA A 110 -0.07 28.88 35.01
N PRO A 111 -1.30 29.40 35.20
CA PRO A 111 -1.74 29.79 36.53
C PRO A 111 -1.53 28.57 37.42
N GLU A 112 -0.78 28.77 38.50
CA GLU A 112 -0.59 27.75 39.52
C GLU A 112 -1.96 27.12 39.82
N PRO A 113 -2.05 25.78 39.93
CA PRO A 113 -3.31 25.09 40.15
C PRO A 113 -3.91 25.58 41.46
N GLY A 114 -4.75 26.61 41.35
CA GLY A 114 -5.51 27.20 42.44
C GLY A 114 -6.29 26.08 43.10
N ALA A 115 -5.91 25.80 44.33
CA ALA A 115 -6.48 24.74 45.13
C ALA A 115 -8.01 24.86 45.17
N GLY A 116 -8.69 23.84 44.62
CA GLY A 116 -10.01 23.44 45.09
C GLY A 116 -11.20 24.26 44.62
N ALA A 117 -11.34 24.53 43.32
CA ALA A 117 -12.68 24.72 42.75
C ALA A 117 -13.41 23.36 42.84
N ARG A 118 -14.09 23.11 43.96
CA ARG A 118 -14.95 21.94 44.14
C ARG A 118 -15.93 21.91 42.97
N SER A 119 -15.86 20.86 42.14
CA SER A 119 -16.85 20.61 41.11
C SER A 119 -18.24 20.76 41.74
N PRO A 120 -19.13 21.59 41.16
CA PRO A 120 -20.45 21.79 41.73
C PRO A 120 -21.11 20.42 41.91
N VAL A 121 -21.65 20.18 43.11
CA VAL A 121 -22.37 18.94 43.42
C VAL A 121 -23.62 18.94 42.56
N LEU A 122 -23.55 18.26 41.40
CA LEU A 122 -24.69 18.12 40.49
C LEU A 122 -25.73 17.22 41.13
N SER A 123 -27.01 17.59 41.03
CA SER A 123 -28.12 16.74 41.46
C SER A 123 -28.13 15.42 40.64
N ALA A 124 -28.69 14.35 41.21
CA ALA A 124 -28.76 13.05 40.53
C ALA A 124 -29.49 13.13 39.18
N GLU A 125 -30.49 14.02 39.06
CA GLU A 125 -31.19 14.27 37.80
C GLU A 125 -30.31 14.97 36.76
N ALA A 126 -29.51 15.96 37.18
CA ALA A 126 -28.57 16.62 36.30
C ALA A 126 -27.48 15.65 35.78
N LEU A 127 -27.05 14.69 36.61
CA LEU A 127 -26.13 13.64 36.19
C LEU A 127 -26.76 12.69 35.16
N ARG A 128 -28.03 12.31 35.33
CA ARG A 128 -28.76 11.49 34.35
C ARG A 128 -28.90 12.21 33.01
N ALA A 129 -29.33 13.47 33.03
CA ALA A 129 -29.46 14.28 31.81
C ALA A 129 -28.11 14.41 31.07
N ARG A 130 -27.02 14.63 31.81
CA ARG A 130 -25.67 14.71 31.22
C ARG A 130 -25.20 13.37 30.64
N TYR A 131 -25.56 12.26 31.28
CA TYR A 131 -25.26 10.94 30.76
C TYR A 131 -26.01 10.66 29.46
N ASP A 132 -27.31 10.96 29.39
CA ASP A 132 -28.09 10.79 28.16
C ASP A 132 -27.56 11.67 27.02
N GLN A 133 -27.19 12.92 27.33
CA GLN A 133 -26.52 13.80 26.37
C GLN A 133 -25.20 13.21 25.86
N LEU A 134 -24.33 12.72 26.75
CA LEU A 134 -23.07 12.08 26.36
C LEU A 134 -23.30 10.85 25.49
N ARG A 135 -24.33 10.06 25.80
CA ARG A 135 -24.69 8.90 25.02
C ARG A 135 -25.10 9.30 23.60
N ASP A 136 -25.96 10.32 23.48
CA ASP A 136 -26.43 10.82 22.19
C ASP A 136 -25.29 11.46 21.38
N ASP A 137 -24.36 12.17 22.03
CA ASP A 137 -23.17 12.75 21.40
C ASP A 137 -22.23 11.66 20.85
N VAL A 138 -22.02 10.56 21.59
CA VAL A 138 -21.25 9.41 21.11
C VAL A 138 -21.91 8.77 19.89
N PHE A 139 -23.24 8.61 19.90
CA PHE A 139 -23.96 8.10 18.74
C PHE A 139 -23.83 9.02 17.53
N ARG A 140 -23.97 10.34 17.72
CA ARG A 140 -23.81 11.33 16.66
C ARG A 140 -22.38 11.35 16.11
N ALA A 141 -21.37 11.23 16.97
CA ALA A 141 -19.97 11.15 16.56
C ALA A 141 -19.69 9.88 15.74
N ARG A 142 -20.24 8.73 16.15
CA ARG A 142 -20.13 7.48 15.40
C ARG A 142 -20.80 7.56 14.02
N ALA A 143 -22.02 8.12 13.96
CA ALA A 143 -22.72 8.30 12.69
C ALA A 143 -21.94 9.23 11.73
N ARG A 144 -21.38 10.34 12.24
CA ARG A 144 -20.53 11.24 11.44
C ARG A 144 -19.27 10.55 10.96
N ARG A 145 -18.61 9.77 11.82
CA ARG A 145 -17.44 8.98 11.45
C ARG A 145 -17.78 8.04 10.30
N GLU A 146 -18.88 7.29 10.38
CA GLU A 146 -19.26 6.35 9.32
C GLU A 146 -19.48 7.05 7.97
N VAL A 147 -20.12 8.23 7.97
CA VAL A 147 -20.30 9.03 6.75
C VAL A 147 -18.96 9.51 6.20
N VAL A 148 -18.07 10.04 7.05
CA VAL A 148 -16.74 10.49 6.63
C VAL A 148 -15.89 9.31 6.15
N GLU A 149 -15.98 8.16 6.82
CA GLU A 149 -15.29 6.93 6.45
C GLU A 149 -15.76 6.48 5.06
N LYS A 150 -17.07 6.47 4.80
CA LYS A 150 -17.61 6.11 3.47
C LYS A 150 -17.15 7.06 2.37
N VAL A 151 -17.04 8.36 2.64
CA VAL A 151 -16.59 9.37 1.66
C VAL A 151 -15.08 9.24 1.41
N LEU A 152 -14.28 9.23 2.48
CA LEU A 152 -12.81 9.15 2.39
C LEU A 152 -12.33 7.81 1.85
N PHE A 153 -13.00 6.72 2.19
CA PHE A 153 -12.59 5.36 1.80
C PHE A 153 -13.46 4.78 0.68
N SER A 154 -14.09 5.66 -0.11
CA SER A 154 -14.79 5.28 -1.34
C SER A 154 -13.82 4.74 -2.40
N THR A 155 -12.58 5.22 -2.38
CA THR A 155 -11.50 4.77 -3.26
C THR A 155 -10.88 3.49 -2.71
N LYS A 156 -10.71 2.52 -3.60
CA LYS A 156 -10.10 1.23 -3.27
C LYS A 156 -8.88 1.00 -4.12
N VAL A 157 -7.83 0.45 -3.51
CA VAL A 157 -6.61 0.09 -4.21
C VAL A 157 -6.44 -1.42 -4.14
N SER A 158 -6.28 -2.04 -5.31
CA SER A 158 -5.86 -3.44 -5.43
C SER A 158 -4.45 -3.45 -6.00
N LEU A 159 -3.53 -4.14 -5.32
CA LEU A 159 -2.15 -4.26 -5.77
C LEU A 159 -1.92 -5.70 -6.22
N SER A 160 -1.15 -5.90 -7.28
CA SER A 160 -0.69 -7.23 -7.68
C SER A 160 0.81 -7.17 -7.94
N LEU A 161 1.56 -8.06 -7.30
CA LEU A 161 3.00 -8.18 -7.49
C LEU A 161 3.29 -9.43 -8.32
N THR A 162 3.98 -9.26 -9.44
CA THR A 162 4.51 -10.34 -10.27
C THR A 162 6.03 -10.27 -10.23
N TRP A 163 6.66 -11.39 -9.89
CA TRP A 163 8.12 -11.52 -9.84
C TRP A 163 8.56 -12.41 -10.99
N GLU A 164 9.18 -11.80 -11.99
CA GLU A 164 9.76 -12.46 -13.16
C GLU A 164 11.27 -12.34 -13.04
N ALA A 165 11.92 -13.37 -12.48
CA ALA A 165 13.36 -13.34 -12.32
C ALA A 165 14.01 -14.63 -12.81
N ASN A 166 15.27 -14.49 -13.16
CA ASN A 166 16.11 -15.63 -13.49
C ASN A 166 16.18 -16.63 -12.31
N ARG A 167 16.23 -17.93 -12.61
CA ARG A 167 16.29 -19.06 -11.65
C ARG A 167 17.42 -18.97 -10.61
N HIS A 168 18.41 -18.12 -10.85
CA HIS A 168 19.57 -17.89 -9.99
C HIS A 168 19.29 -16.93 -8.84
N TYR A 169 18.16 -16.22 -8.86
CA TYR A 169 17.75 -15.29 -7.81
C TYR A 169 16.45 -15.72 -7.17
N VAL A 170 16.37 -15.55 -5.86
CA VAL A 170 15.18 -15.82 -5.05
C VAL A 170 14.84 -14.56 -4.28
N LEU A 171 13.57 -14.18 -4.30
CA LEU A 171 13.06 -13.08 -3.50
C LEU A 171 12.88 -13.56 -2.06
N GLU A 172 13.75 -13.13 -1.15
CA GLU A 172 13.73 -13.52 0.26
C GLU A 172 12.67 -12.71 1.03
N LYS A 173 12.61 -11.41 0.75
CA LYS A 173 11.65 -10.50 1.37
C LYS A 173 11.14 -9.50 0.37
N ALA A 174 9.86 -9.21 0.43
CA ALA A 174 9.25 -8.11 -0.30
C ALA A 174 8.25 -7.42 0.60
N GLU A 175 8.39 -6.12 0.74
CA GLU A 175 7.55 -5.28 1.57
C GLU A 175 6.95 -4.18 0.72
N VAL A 176 5.63 -4.06 0.76
CA VAL A 176 4.89 -3.00 0.07
C VAL A 176 4.30 -2.07 1.12
N ARG A 177 4.62 -0.79 1.02
CA ARG A 177 4.14 0.29 1.90
C ARG A 177 3.38 1.33 1.10
N LEU A 178 2.32 1.86 1.67
CA LEU A 178 1.60 3.01 1.13
C LEU A 178 1.61 4.09 2.22
N ASP A 179 2.18 5.26 1.90
CA ASP A 179 2.37 6.39 2.82
C ASP A 179 3.08 6.00 4.12
N GLY A 180 4.08 5.11 4.00
CA GLY A 180 4.82 4.57 5.14
C GLY A 180 4.07 3.48 5.92
N THR A 181 2.77 3.26 5.67
CA THR A 181 2.02 2.16 6.26
C THR A 181 2.27 0.87 5.49
N ARG A 182 2.72 -0.17 6.19
CA ARG A 182 2.98 -1.49 5.59
C ARG A 182 1.67 -2.18 5.23
N LEU A 183 1.47 -2.40 3.93
CA LEU A 183 0.30 -3.09 3.38
C LEU A 183 0.50 -4.60 3.34
N TRP A 184 1.72 -5.04 3.02
CA TRP A 184 2.04 -6.46 2.84
C TRP A 184 3.52 -6.76 3.06
N ASP A 185 3.80 -8.01 3.44
CA ASP A 185 5.16 -8.58 3.52
C ASP A 185 5.15 -10.05 3.09
N ALA A 186 6.11 -10.39 2.24
CA ALA A 186 6.38 -11.74 1.76
C ALA A 186 6.97 -12.67 2.82
N SER A 187 7.43 -12.17 3.97
CA SER A 187 8.09 -13.01 5.00
C SER A 187 7.26 -14.22 5.45
N LEU A 188 5.94 -14.18 5.24
CA LEU A 188 5.00 -15.25 5.61
C LEU A 188 4.70 -16.23 4.47
N ARG A 189 4.97 -15.87 3.21
CA ARG A 189 4.59 -16.67 2.04
C ARG A 189 5.68 -16.59 0.97
N PRO A 190 6.28 -17.72 0.54
CA PRO A 190 7.29 -17.70 -0.51
C PRO A 190 6.70 -17.10 -1.78
N VAL A 191 7.42 -16.16 -2.38
CA VAL A 191 7.00 -15.53 -3.63
C VAL A 191 7.25 -16.52 -4.76
N THR A 192 6.17 -16.96 -5.40
CA THR A 192 6.20 -17.78 -6.61
C THR A 192 6.14 -16.88 -7.85
N GLU A 193 6.42 -17.44 -9.02
CA GLU A 193 6.22 -16.78 -10.32
C GLU A 193 4.75 -16.39 -10.57
N ALA A 194 3.80 -17.04 -9.89
CA ALA A 194 2.39 -16.68 -9.98
C ALA A 194 2.11 -15.29 -9.39
N PRO A 195 1.30 -14.45 -10.06
CA PRO A 195 0.98 -13.11 -9.58
C PRO A 195 0.31 -13.17 -8.21
N ILE A 196 0.88 -12.43 -7.26
CA ILE A 196 0.36 -12.33 -5.91
C ILE A 196 -0.58 -11.13 -5.87
N THR A 197 -1.88 -11.42 -5.89
CA THR A 197 -2.90 -10.40 -5.65
C THR A 197 -2.92 -10.06 -4.16
N LEU A 198 -2.61 -8.81 -3.86
CA LEU A 198 -2.68 -8.23 -2.53
C LEU A 198 -4.14 -7.90 -2.22
N ALA A 199 -4.50 -8.00 -0.95
CA ALA A 199 -5.87 -7.70 -0.53
C ALA A 199 -6.24 -6.25 -0.88
N GLU A 200 -7.46 -6.06 -1.38
CA GLU A 200 -8.03 -4.75 -1.67
C GLU A 200 -8.12 -3.93 -0.37
N ARG A 201 -7.62 -2.70 -0.40
CA ARG A 201 -7.66 -1.80 0.76
C ARG A 201 -8.34 -0.48 0.42
N PRO A 202 -9.20 0.04 1.31
CA PRO A 202 -9.68 1.40 1.19
C PRO A 202 -8.55 2.38 1.44
N VAL A 203 -8.42 3.40 0.59
CA VAL A 203 -7.42 4.47 0.71
C VAL A 203 -8.11 5.80 0.49
N ALA A 204 -7.62 6.87 1.13
CA ALA A 204 -8.08 8.22 0.83
C ALA A 204 -7.86 8.55 -0.66
N PRO A 205 -8.70 9.40 -1.28
CA PRO A 205 -8.37 9.95 -2.59
C PRO A 205 -7.25 10.98 -2.47
N GLY A 206 -6.40 11.08 -3.50
CA GLY A 206 -5.32 12.07 -3.55
C GLY A 206 -3.97 11.51 -3.96
N ALA A 207 -2.90 12.23 -3.59
CA ALA A 207 -1.53 11.86 -3.86
C ALA A 207 -0.98 10.97 -2.73
N HIS A 208 -0.50 9.78 -3.09
CA HIS A 208 0.05 8.79 -2.19
C HIS A 208 1.45 8.39 -2.62
N VAL A 209 2.26 7.91 -1.69
CA VAL A 209 3.60 7.36 -1.97
C VAL A 209 3.59 5.87 -1.75
N LEU A 210 3.63 5.11 -2.84
CA LEU A 210 3.83 3.67 -2.82
C LEU A 210 5.32 3.38 -2.74
N SER A 211 5.77 2.71 -1.68
CA SER A 211 7.15 2.26 -1.54
C SER A 211 7.23 0.74 -1.60
N VAL A 212 8.11 0.23 -2.45
CA VAL A 212 8.36 -1.19 -2.64
C VAL A 212 9.79 -1.46 -2.22
N ARG A 213 9.96 -2.39 -1.28
CA ARG A 213 11.28 -2.84 -0.83
C ARG A 213 11.44 -4.32 -1.11
N LEU A 214 12.46 -4.67 -1.88
CA LEU A 214 12.76 -6.04 -2.30
C LEU A 214 14.13 -6.43 -1.73
N GLU A 215 14.22 -7.61 -1.14
CA GLU A 215 15.46 -8.26 -0.72
C GLU A 215 15.62 -9.52 -1.55
N VAL A 216 16.57 -9.47 -2.49
CA VAL A 216 16.82 -10.53 -3.46
C VAL A 216 18.14 -11.18 -3.10
N ARG A 217 18.16 -12.51 -3.05
CA ARG A 217 19.39 -13.29 -2.82
C ARG A 217 19.68 -14.23 -3.96
N SER A 218 20.97 -14.46 -4.20
CA SER A 218 21.40 -15.52 -5.09
C SER A 218 21.10 -16.88 -4.47
N ARG A 219 20.54 -17.77 -5.28
CA ARG A 219 20.29 -19.17 -4.93
C ARG A 219 21.59 -19.95 -4.75
N ASP A 220 22.60 -19.63 -5.54
CA ASP A 220 23.88 -20.35 -5.57
C ASP A 220 24.82 -19.88 -4.45
N GLN A 221 24.71 -18.62 -4.02
CA GLN A 221 25.50 -18.04 -2.94
C GLN A 221 24.65 -17.14 -2.05
N ALA A 222 24.23 -17.63 -0.88
CA ALA A 222 23.40 -16.87 0.06
C ALA A 222 24.04 -15.58 0.59
N ALA A 223 25.36 -15.42 0.45
CA ALA A 223 26.08 -14.19 0.80
C ALA A 223 25.94 -13.09 -0.28
N LEU A 224 25.55 -13.46 -1.50
CA LEU A 224 25.29 -12.53 -2.59
C LEU A 224 23.80 -12.20 -2.63
N GLY A 225 23.49 -10.93 -2.60
CA GLY A 225 22.13 -10.41 -2.66
C GLY A 225 22.15 -8.89 -2.64
N TYR A 226 20.99 -8.29 -2.86
CA TYR A 226 20.83 -6.86 -2.81
C TYR A 226 19.47 -6.49 -2.22
N VAL A 227 19.38 -5.25 -1.75
CA VAL A 227 18.14 -4.64 -1.30
C VAL A 227 17.84 -3.48 -2.21
N SER A 228 16.67 -3.51 -2.85
CA SER A 228 16.17 -2.43 -3.69
C SER A 228 14.97 -1.79 -2.99
N GLU A 229 14.99 -0.46 -2.87
CA GLU A 229 13.87 0.32 -2.33
C GLU A 229 13.50 1.38 -3.35
N GLN A 230 12.26 1.36 -3.81
CA GLN A 230 11.73 2.28 -4.81
C GLN A 230 10.45 2.93 -4.29
N SER A 231 10.26 4.21 -4.60
CA SER A 231 9.10 5.00 -4.19
C SER A 231 8.43 5.64 -5.41
N PHE A 232 7.11 5.51 -5.49
CA PHE A 232 6.29 5.98 -6.60
C PHE A 232 5.19 6.90 -6.08
N ALA A 233 5.01 8.04 -6.72
CA ALA A 233 3.88 8.91 -6.47
C ALA A 233 2.66 8.41 -7.25
N LEU A 234 1.61 8.03 -6.54
CA LEU A 234 0.33 7.60 -7.11
C LEU A 234 -0.70 8.70 -6.92
N SER A 235 -1.50 8.98 -7.95
CA SER A 235 -2.68 9.86 -7.84
C SER A 235 -3.93 9.01 -7.93
N LEU A 236 -4.60 8.81 -6.80
CA LEU A 236 -5.81 8.00 -6.70
C LEU A 236 -7.05 8.87 -6.93
N PRO A 237 -7.85 8.60 -7.98
CA PRO A 237 -9.10 9.34 -8.21
C PRO A 237 -10.16 8.98 -7.15
N GLU A 238 -11.03 9.94 -6.86
CA GLU A 238 -12.15 9.76 -5.93
C GLU A 238 -13.19 8.77 -6.48
N GLY A 239 -13.64 7.85 -5.63
CA GLY A 239 -14.76 6.94 -5.90
C GLY A 239 -14.50 5.85 -6.94
N LYS A 240 -13.24 5.62 -7.34
CA LYS A 240 -12.86 4.54 -8.27
C LYS A 240 -12.02 3.48 -7.58
N ALA A 241 -12.05 2.27 -8.13
CA ALA A 241 -11.14 1.20 -7.75
C ALA A 241 -9.92 1.27 -8.67
N THR A 242 -8.75 1.54 -8.11
CA THR A 242 -7.50 1.58 -8.85
C THR A 242 -6.77 0.26 -8.68
N LYS A 243 -6.47 -0.41 -9.79
CA LYS A 243 -5.59 -1.58 -9.80
C LYS A 243 -4.18 -1.15 -10.16
N VAL A 244 -3.22 -1.58 -9.34
CA VAL A 244 -1.79 -1.29 -9.45
C VAL A 244 -1.07 -2.61 -9.67
N GLY A 245 -0.68 -2.89 -10.91
CA GLY A 245 0.21 -4.01 -11.22
C GLY A 245 1.66 -3.59 -11.02
N ILE A 246 2.43 -4.36 -10.25
CA ILE A 246 3.88 -4.19 -10.05
C ILE A 246 4.51 -5.42 -10.70
N SER A 247 5.08 -5.26 -11.89
CA SER A 247 5.93 -6.29 -12.48
C SER A 247 7.37 -5.99 -12.10
N VAL A 248 8.10 -7.00 -11.66
CA VAL A 248 9.52 -6.90 -11.36
C VAL A 248 10.25 -7.90 -12.25
N ASP A 249 10.93 -7.37 -13.26
CA ASP A 249 11.76 -8.17 -14.18
C ASP A 249 13.24 -8.06 -13.78
N GLU A 250 13.84 -9.20 -13.48
CA GLU A 250 15.27 -9.31 -13.15
C GLU A 250 16.00 -10.11 -14.23
N GLU A 251 16.45 -9.40 -15.27
CA GLU A 251 17.12 -9.98 -16.44
C GLU A 251 18.57 -10.44 -16.15
N GLY A 252 19.10 -10.18 -14.94
CA GLY A 252 20.41 -10.67 -14.51
C GLY A 252 21.60 -10.07 -15.28
N SER A 253 21.40 -8.97 -15.99
CA SER A 253 22.45 -8.22 -16.70
C SER A 253 23.27 -7.36 -15.74
N LEU A 254 24.58 -7.61 -15.65
CA LEU A 254 25.55 -6.77 -14.92
C LEU A 254 25.81 -5.46 -15.70
N PRO A 255 25.88 -4.26 -15.06
CA PRO A 255 25.79 -3.92 -13.64
C PRO A 255 24.62 -2.96 -13.28
N SER A 256 23.62 -2.75 -14.14
CA SER A 256 22.47 -1.92 -13.79
C SER A 256 21.45 -2.73 -13.00
N TYR A 257 21.69 -2.89 -11.70
CA TYR A 257 20.77 -3.54 -10.75
C TYR A 257 19.59 -2.63 -10.39
N ASN A 258 18.87 -2.16 -11.40
CA ASN A 258 17.59 -1.48 -11.24
C ASN A 258 16.56 -2.42 -11.86
N PRO A 259 15.76 -3.14 -11.05
CA PRO A 259 14.64 -3.86 -11.61
C PRO A 259 13.73 -2.87 -12.33
N ASP A 260 13.31 -3.23 -13.53
CA ASP A 260 12.33 -2.47 -14.27
C ASP A 260 10.97 -2.70 -13.61
N ILE A 261 10.48 -1.68 -12.90
CA ILE A 261 9.16 -1.72 -12.27
C ILE A 261 8.16 -1.03 -13.18
N GLU A 262 7.31 -1.84 -13.82
CA GLU A 262 6.20 -1.33 -14.60
C GLU A 262 4.94 -1.22 -13.73
N ILE A 263 4.35 -0.02 -13.70
CA ILE A 263 3.11 0.25 -12.98
C ILE A 263 1.96 0.41 -13.97
N GLU A 264 1.07 -0.56 -13.98
CA GLU A 264 -0.18 -0.47 -14.74
C GLU A 264 -1.28 0.06 -13.83
N ILE A 265 -1.83 1.23 -14.19
CA ILE A 265 -2.96 1.86 -13.52
C ILE A 265 -4.20 1.65 -14.38
N GLU A 266 -5.08 0.79 -13.89
CA GLU A 266 -6.43 0.59 -14.41
C GLU A 266 -7.42 1.24 -13.43
N ASN A 267 -8.28 2.13 -13.94
CA ASN A 267 -9.25 2.94 -13.18
C ASN A 267 -10.67 2.61 -13.61
#